data_AF-A0A0K2ZIY2-F1
#
_entry.id   AF-A0A0K2ZIY2-F1
#
_cell.length_a   1.000
_cell.length_b   1.000
_cell.length_c   1.000
_cell.angle_alpha   90.00
_cell.angle_beta   90.00
_cell.angle_gamma   90.00
#
_symmetry.space_group_name_H-M   'P 1'
#
loop_
_entity.id
_entity.type
_entity.pdbx_description
1 polymer ?
#
loop_
_entity_poly.entity_id
_entity_poly.type
_entity_poly.pdbx_seq_one_letter_code
_entity_poly.pdbx_strand_id
1 'polypeptide(L)'
;METTMNNKPKPGAFYMFVSDMESNRPRCGVRFDNLRQLRSPPRVILRPQGGGFPSMLEQPQMTYDPSAGPEPRDLEPGFGGYWLVSERLHDVMCSVDPGAFAYTEVDYRLADGTKGPRHFLCDVVRELDALDEESSRLKIKVDDEYVRGKFYSLGGGASLAFRRQVLGESHVFRLPFNPSVFCDREFKGAIHDAGIPDDAEASGISFIDASDL
;
A
#
# COMPACT_ATOMS: atom_id res chain seq x y z
N MET A 1 -37.39 -0.39 8.04
CA MET A 1 -37.25 -0.75 6.62
C MET A 1 -35.78 -0.65 6.31
N GLU A 2 -35.08 -1.79 6.34
CA GLU A 2 -33.70 -1.86 5.85
C GLU A 2 -33.76 -1.81 4.33
N THR A 3 -33.38 -0.66 3.76
CA THR A 3 -33.06 -0.58 2.35
C THR A 3 -31.85 -1.49 2.15
N THR A 4 -32.07 -2.70 1.65
CA THR A 4 -31.00 -3.61 1.21
C THR A 4 -30.27 -2.91 0.06
N MET A 5 -29.25 -2.11 0.41
CA MET A 5 -28.30 -1.59 -0.57
C MET A 5 -27.57 -2.80 -1.12
N ASN A 6 -27.93 -3.18 -2.34
CA ASN A 6 -27.37 -4.31 -3.05
C ASN A 6 -25.91 -3.97 -3.43
N ASN A 7 -24.97 -4.23 -2.53
CA ASN A 7 -23.55 -3.98 -2.75
C ASN A 7 -22.98 -5.07 -3.65
N LYS A 8 -23.42 -5.21 -4.90
CA LYS A 8 -22.82 -6.20 -5.80
C LYS A 8 -21.40 -5.79 -6.19
N PRO A 9 -20.47 -6.75 -6.38
CA PRO A 9 -19.19 -6.48 -7.03
C PRO A 9 -19.43 -5.76 -8.35
N LYS A 10 -18.73 -4.65 -8.56
CA LYS A 10 -18.89 -3.80 -9.74
C LYS A 10 -17.53 -3.61 -10.42
N PRO A 11 -17.38 -4.06 -11.67
CA PRO A 11 -16.17 -3.84 -12.44
C PRO A 11 -15.78 -2.37 -12.47
N GLY A 12 -14.49 -2.12 -12.21
CA GLY A 12 -13.85 -0.82 -12.19
C GLY A 12 -14.31 0.12 -11.08
N ALA A 13 -15.00 -0.38 -10.05
CA ALA A 13 -15.38 0.45 -8.90
C ALA A 13 -14.29 0.52 -7.83
N PHE A 14 -13.65 -0.61 -7.56
CA PHE A 14 -12.59 -0.76 -6.58
C PHE A 14 -11.47 -1.62 -7.15
N TYR A 15 -10.26 -1.36 -6.68
CA TYR A 15 -9.06 -2.05 -7.11
C TYR A 15 -8.27 -2.48 -5.87
N MET A 16 -7.71 -3.69 -5.91
CA MET A 16 -6.59 -4.02 -5.04
C MET A 16 -5.39 -3.17 -5.49
N PHE A 17 -4.90 -2.32 -4.58
CA PHE A 17 -3.81 -1.39 -4.79
C PHE A 17 -2.56 -1.95 -4.13
N VAL A 18 -1.66 -2.51 -4.94
CA VAL A 18 -0.48 -3.23 -4.45
C VAL A 18 0.76 -2.76 -5.20
N SER A 19 1.92 -3.00 -4.60
CA SER A 19 3.18 -2.91 -5.35
C SER A 19 3.14 -3.92 -6.50
N ASP A 20 3.80 -3.59 -7.60
CA ASP A 20 4.00 -4.50 -8.71
C ASP A 20 4.53 -5.87 -8.24
N MET A 21 3.75 -6.90 -8.51
CA MET A 21 4.02 -8.30 -8.16
C MET A 21 4.35 -9.15 -9.38
N GLU A 22 4.14 -8.63 -10.60
CA GLU A 22 4.12 -9.41 -11.82
C GLU A 22 5.36 -9.19 -12.69
N SER A 23 5.93 -7.98 -12.67
CA SER A 23 7.12 -7.74 -13.46
C SER A 23 8.35 -8.42 -12.84
N ASN A 24 9.25 -8.89 -13.71
CA ASN A 24 10.56 -9.40 -13.31
C ASN A 24 11.60 -8.27 -13.14
N ARG A 25 11.16 -7.05 -12.82
CA ARG A 25 12.06 -5.91 -12.69
C ARG A 25 13.03 -6.16 -11.52
N PRO A 26 14.35 -5.95 -11.72
CA PRO A 26 15.32 -6.03 -10.63
C PRO A 26 14.97 -5.07 -9.49
N ARG A 27 15.32 -5.45 -8.26
CA ARG A 27 15.21 -4.56 -7.10
C ARG A 27 15.95 -3.25 -7.38
N CYS A 28 15.34 -2.11 -7.05
CA CYS A 28 15.98 -0.81 -7.22
C CYS A 28 17.28 -0.71 -6.38
N GLY A 29 18.19 0.16 -6.81
CA GLY A 29 19.50 0.39 -6.19
C GLY A 29 19.47 1.15 -4.87
N VAL A 30 18.29 1.32 -4.25
CA VAL A 30 18.12 2.06 -2.99
C VAL A 30 18.33 1.14 -1.79
N ARG A 31 19.06 1.62 -0.78
CA ARG A 31 19.29 0.91 0.48
C ARG A 31 19.15 1.83 1.68
N PHE A 32 18.84 1.27 2.84
CA PHE A 32 18.97 1.98 4.11
C PHE A 32 20.43 2.05 4.55
N ASP A 33 20.82 3.21 5.06
CA ASP A 33 22.14 3.42 5.65
C ASP A 33 22.12 3.24 7.17
N ASN A 34 21.01 3.59 7.83
CA ASN A 34 20.86 3.55 9.30
C ASN A 34 19.73 2.62 9.81
N LEU A 35 19.33 1.58 9.06
CA LEU A 35 18.21 0.69 9.44
C LEU A 35 18.37 0.06 10.84
N ARG A 36 19.61 -0.22 11.26
CA ARG A 36 19.87 -0.82 12.58
C ARG A 36 19.58 0.17 13.71
N GLN A 37 19.84 1.46 13.49
CA GLN A 37 19.59 2.55 14.43
C GLN A 37 18.10 2.90 14.50
N LEU A 38 17.37 2.76 13.39
CA LEU A 38 15.92 2.97 13.35
C LEU A 38 15.13 1.91 14.14
N ARG A 39 15.69 0.70 14.25
CA ARG A 39 15.03 -0.42 14.93
C ARG A 39 15.24 -0.35 16.43
N SER A 40 14.15 -0.25 17.19
CA SER A 40 14.17 -0.58 18.62
C SER A 40 14.15 -2.11 18.80
N PRO A 41 15.17 -2.71 19.46
CA PRO A 41 15.09 -4.11 19.86
C PRO A 41 13.81 -4.39 20.65
N PRO A 42 13.15 -5.54 20.48
CA PRO A 42 13.60 -6.73 19.75
C PRO A 42 13.12 -6.84 18.28
N ARG A 43 12.70 -5.75 17.64
CA ARG A 43 12.03 -5.83 16.33
C ARG A 43 12.99 -6.13 15.16
N VAL A 44 12.61 -7.10 14.32
CA VAL A 44 13.32 -7.45 13.07
C VAL A 44 12.92 -6.50 11.93
N ILE A 45 11.62 -6.18 11.84
CA ILE A 45 11.01 -5.30 10.84
C ILE A 45 10.74 -3.92 11.48
N LEU A 46 10.91 -2.85 10.71
CA LEU A 46 10.72 -1.48 11.19
C LEU A 46 9.24 -1.14 11.41
N ARG A 47 8.37 -1.55 10.47
CA ARG A 47 6.92 -1.42 10.58
C ARG A 47 6.36 -2.18 11.80
N PRO A 48 5.58 -1.52 12.69
CA PRO A 48 4.85 -2.18 13.76
C PRO A 48 3.79 -3.15 13.23
N GLN A 49 3.43 -4.15 14.04
CA GLN A 49 2.34 -5.07 13.69
C GLN A 49 1.01 -4.33 13.46
N GLY A 50 0.71 -3.31 14.28
CA GLY A 50 -0.47 -2.46 14.14
C GLY A 50 -0.43 -1.46 12.98
N GLY A 51 0.67 -1.40 12.22
CA GLY A 51 0.91 -0.36 11.21
C GLY A 51 1.37 0.97 11.79
N GLY A 52 1.46 1.96 10.91
CA GLY A 52 2.03 3.27 11.17
C GLY A 52 3.54 3.22 11.38
N PHE A 53 4.07 4.28 11.99
CA PHE A 53 5.50 4.43 12.26
C PHE A 53 5.75 4.33 13.76
N PRO A 54 6.79 3.60 14.22
CA PRO A 54 7.24 3.72 15.59
C PRO A 54 7.81 5.13 15.82
N SER A 55 8.00 5.51 17.09
CA SER A 55 8.87 6.64 17.41
C SER A 55 10.27 6.35 16.87
N MET A 56 10.67 7.10 15.85
CA MET A 56 11.98 6.96 15.23
C MET A 56 13.02 7.68 16.08
N LEU A 57 14.14 7.01 16.35
CA LEU A 57 15.28 7.60 17.08
C LEU A 57 16.10 8.57 16.21
N GLU A 58 16.09 8.32 14.91
CA GLU A 58 16.78 9.10 13.89
C GLU A 58 15.89 9.20 12.65
N GLN A 59 16.15 10.19 11.79
CA GLN A 59 15.52 10.22 10.48
C GLN A 59 16.02 9.03 9.64
N PRO A 60 15.15 8.36 8.86
CA PRO A 60 15.61 7.33 7.93
C PRO A 60 16.57 7.92 6.88
N GLN A 61 17.72 7.27 6.72
CA GLN A 61 18.73 7.63 5.73
C GLN A 61 18.80 6.53 4.67
N MET A 62 18.74 6.93 3.41
CA MET A 62 18.81 6.00 2.30
C MET A 62 19.67 6.54 1.17
N THR A 63 20.43 5.65 0.54
CA THR A 63 21.29 5.98 -0.59
C THR A 63 20.86 5.19 -1.82
N TYR A 64 20.77 5.87 -2.96
CA TYR A 64 20.70 5.25 -4.27
C TYR A 64 22.08 5.05 -4.87
N ASP A 65 22.40 3.80 -5.21
CA ASP A 65 23.61 3.42 -5.92
C ASP A 65 23.24 2.78 -7.27
N PRO A 66 23.57 3.42 -8.41
CA PRO A 66 23.27 2.88 -9.73
C PRO A 66 24.02 1.58 -10.04
N SER A 67 25.10 1.27 -9.31
CA SER A 67 25.79 -0.02 -9.42
C SER A 67 25.04 -1.17 -8.72
N ALA A 68 24.15 -0.84 -7.80
CA ALA A 68 23.34 -1.80 -7.05
C ALA A 68 21.97 -2.10 -7.70
N GLY A 69 21.52 -1.28 -8.65
CA GLY A 69 20.26 -1.48 -9.36
C GLY A 69 19.72 -0.23 -10.05
N PRO A 70 18.56 -0.35 -10.74
CA PRO A 70 17.90 0.78 -11.38
C PRO A 70 17.39 1.81 -10.37
N GLU A 71 17.05 2.99 -10.85
CA GLU A 71 16.36 4.01 -10.05
C GLU A 71 15.04 3.48 -9.48
N PRO A 72 14.62 3.96 -8.29
CA PRO A 72 13.31 3.59 -7.75
C PRO A 72 12.19 4.13 -8.64
N ARG A 73 11.11 3.37 -8.74
CA ARG A 73 9.83 3.80 -9.33
C ARG A 73 9.06 4.67 -8.33
N ASP A 74 7.86 5.08 -8.73
CA ASP A 74 6.97 5.85 -7.85
C ASP A 74 6.58 5.10 -6.59
N LEU A 75 6.45 3.78 -6.67
CA LEU A 75 6.25 2.91 -5.53
C LEU A 75 7.24 1.74 -5.61
N GLU A 76 8.09 1.60 -4.59
CA GLU A 76 8.96 0.44 -4.42
C GLU A 76 8.67 -0.28 -3.10
N PRO A 77 8.46 -1.62 -3.13
CA PRO A 77 8.20 -2.38 -1.92
C PRO A 77 9.49 -2.76 -1.17
N GLY A 78 9.32 -3.32 0.02
CA GLY A 78 10.40 -4.05 0.70
C GLY A 78 11.36 -3.18 1.53
N PHE A 79 10.91 -2.03 2.01
CA PHE A 79 11.69 -1.13 2.84
C PHE A 79 11.25 -1.18 4.31
N GLY A 80 11.70 -2.21 5.03
CA GLY A 80 11.43 -2.34 6.47
C GLY A 80 9.94 -2.55 6.79
N GLY A 81 9.17 -3.09 5.84
CA GLY A 81 7.71 -3.25 5.93
C GLY A 81 6.92 -2.10 5.30
N TYR A 82 7.59 -1.06 4.80
CA TYR A 82 6.96 0.09 4.13
C TYR A 82 7.17 0.05 2.62
N TRP A 83 6.36 0.86 1.92
CA TRP A 83 6.66 1.30 0.56
C TRP A 83 7.60 2.50 0.60
N LEU A 84 8.55 2.57 -0.31
CA LEU A 84 9.24 3.81 -0.66
C LEU A 84 8.45 4.48 -1.78
N VAL A 85 8.03 5.72 -1.58
CA VAL A 85 7.23 6.47 -2.55
C VAL A 85 7.91 7.75 -3.00
N SER A 86 7.76 8.08 -4.28
CA SER A 86 8.22 9.35 -4.87
C SER A 86 7.43 10.53 -4.32
N GLU A 87 7.98 11.74 -4.44
CA GLU A 87 7.29 12.99 -4.06
C GLU A 87 5.95 13.17 -4.79
N ARG A 88 5.92 12.93 -6.11
CA ARG A 88 4.67 13.09 -6.89
C ARG A 88 3.58 12.10 -6.46
N LEU A 89 3.95 10.85 -6.14
CA LEU A 89 2.98 9.87 -5.63
C LEU A 89 2.52 10.25 -4.23
N HIS A 90 3.45 10.67 -3.36
CA HIS A 90 3.12 11.18 -2.02
C HIS A 90 2.09 12.32 -2.09
N ASP A 91 2.33 13.32 -2.95
CA ASP A 91 1.50 14.52 -3.00
C ASP A 91 0.07 14.23 -3.44
N VAL A 92 -0.12 13.36 -4.45
CA VAL A 92 -1.47 12.96 -4.87
C VAL A 92 -2.16 12.10 -3.81
N MET A 93 -1.45 11.18 -3.16
CA MET A 93 -2.02 10.35 -2.09
C MET A 93 -2.50 11.21 -0.91
N CYS A 94 -1.67 12.18 -0.49
CA CYS A 94 -2.02 13.15 0.55
C CYS A 94 -3.17 14.07 0.15
N SER A 95 -3.26 14.46 -1.13
CA SER A 95 -4.33 15.35 -1.60
C SER A 95 -5.68 14.64 -1.67
N VAL A 96 -5.71 13.36 -2.04
CA VAL A 96 -6.95 12.62 -2.29
C VAL A 96 -7.45 11.96 -1.01
N ASP A 97 -6.56 11.34 -0.23
CA ASP A 97 -6.96 10.61 0.97
C ASP A 97 -5.92 10.70 2.09
N PRO A 98 -5.74 11.89 2.71
CA PRO A 98 -4.69 12.13 3.70
C PRO A 98 -4.82 11.25 4.95
N GLY A 99 -6.02 10.78 5.28
CA GLY A 99 -6.27 9.94 6.45
C GLY A 99 -5.98 8.45 6.23
N ALA A 100 -5.72 8.02 4.99
CA ALA A 100 -5.44 6.61 4.70
C ALA A 100 -4.00 6.23 5.02
N PHE A 101 -3.08 7.19 4.97
CA PHE A 101 -1.65 6.94 4.93
C PHE A 101 -0.93 7.56 6.13
N ALA A 102 0.19 6.96 6.49
CA ALA A 102 1.21 7.58 7.33
C ALA A 102 2.52 7.65 6.53
N TYR A 103 3.30 8.69 6.79
CA TYR A 103 4.55 8.93 6.07
C TYR A 103 5.71 9.25 7.01
N THR A 104 6.92 9.00 6.52
CA THR A 104 8.16 9.58 7.07
C THR A 104 9.08 9.94 5.91
N GLU A 105 9.49 11.21 5.84
CA GLU A 105 10.46 11.67 4.84
C GLU A 105 11.85 11.09 5.11
N VAL A 106 12.51 10.66 4.05
CA VAL A 106 13.84 10.05 4.07
C VAL A 106 14.90 11.09 3.72
N ASP A 107 16.04 11.09 4.41
CA ASP A 107 17.25 11.76 3.91
C ASP A 107 17.84 10.92 2.77
N TYR A 108 17.40 11.22 1.55
CA TYR A 108 17.74 10.47 0.34
C TYR A 108 18.98 11.06 -0.35
N ARG A 109 20.01 10.23 -0.53
CA ARG A 109 21.30 10.61 -1.12
C ARG A 109 21.63 9.81 -2.37
N LEU A 110 22.41 10.41 -3.25
CA LEU A 110 23.06 9.71 -4.37
C LEU A 110 24.38 9.10 -3.89
N ALA A 111 24.96 8.20 -4.70
CA ALA A 111 26.21 7.50 -4.36
C ALA A 111 27.40 8.42 -4.04
N ASP A 112 27.40 9.66 -4.55
CA ASP A 112 28.41 10.69 -4.28
C ASP A 112 28.12 11.53 -3.01
N GLY A 113 27.03 11.24 -2.30
CA GLY A 113 26.59 11.95 -1.09
C GLY A 113 25.72 13.18 -1.37
N THR A 114 25.49 13.54 -2.63
CA THR A 114 24.62 14.66 -3.01
C THR A 114 23.17 14.36 -2.60
N LYS A 115 22.42 15.39 -2.20
CA LYS A 115 21.00 15.24 -1.88
C LYS A 115 20.23 14.90 -3.15
N GLY A 116 19.51 13.79 -3.14
CA GLY A 116 18.63 13.39 -4.24
C GLY A 116 17.21 13.95 -4.09
N PRO A 117 16.29 13.54 -4.97
CA PRO A 117 14.87 13.91 -4.90
C PRO A 117 14.21 13.40 -3.62
N ARG A 118 13.14 14.09 -3.19
CA ARG A 118 12.41 13.74 -1.97
C ARG A 118 11.69 12.41 -2.15
N HIS A 119 11.80 11.58 -1.12
CA HIS A 119 11.16 10.28 -1.02
C HIS A 119 10.63 10.06 0.38
N PHE A 120 9.60 9.23 0.49
CA PHE A 120 8.93 8.96 1.75
C PHE A 120 8.80 7.45 1.95
N LEU A 121 8.98 7.01 3.19
CA LEU A 121 8.42 5.73 3.60
C LEU A 121 6.92 5.92 3.81
N CYS A 122 6.12 4.98 3.34
CA CYS A 122 4.67 5.01 3.36
C CYS A 122 4.09 3.73 3.98
N ASP A 123 3.09 3.89 4.84
CA ASP A 123 2.20 2.82 5.29
C ASP A 123 0.73 3.20 5.08
N VAL A 124 -0.11 2.21 4.78
CA VAL A 124 -1.57 2.38 4.78
C VAL A 124 -2.08 2.04 6.17
N VAL A 125 -2.61 3.03 6.89
CA VAL A 125 -2.96 2.88 8.30
C VAL A 125 -4.45 2.66 8.52
N ARG A 126 -5.31 3.14 7.62
CA ARG A 126 -6.76 2.99 7.76
C ARG A 126 -7.21 1.55 7.51
N GLU A 127 -7.81 0.95 8.53
CA GLU A 127 -8.50 -0.34 8.44
C GLU A 127 -10.01 -0.11 8.56
N LEU A 128 -10.78 -0.63 7.60
CA LEU A 128 -12.24 -0.56 7.60
C LEU A 128 -12.82 -1.95 7.39
N ASP A 129 -13.80 -2.33 8.21
CA ASP A 129 -14.61 -3.53 7.96
C ASP A 129 -15.63 -3.27 6.84
N ALA A 130 -15.12 -3.01 5.64
CA ALA A 130 -15.93 -2.58 4.51
C ALA A 130 -16.38 -3.75 3.62
N LEU A 131 -15.82 -4.96 3.75
CA LEU A 131 -16.24 -6.08 2.92
C LEU A 131 -17.69 -6.47 3.24
N ASP A 132 -18.49 -6.66 2.20
CA ASP A 132 -19.82 -7.26 2.28
C ASP A 132 -19.68 -8.76 2.06
N GLU A 133 -19.57 -9.55 3.14
CA GLU A 133 -19.34 -11.00 3.06
C GLU A 133 -20.48 -11.73 2.31
N GLU A 134 -21.72 -11.22 2.38
CA GLU A 134 -22.89 -11.84 1.75
C GLU A 134 -22.92 -11.62 0.23
N SER A 135 -22.50 -10.44 -0.21
CA SER A 135 -22.48 -10.07 -1.63
C SER A 135 -21.16 -10.40 -2.33
N SER A 136 -20.11 -10.75 -1.57
CA SER A 136 -18.80 -11.13 -2.10
C SER A 136 -18.68 -12.62 -2.36
N ARG A 137 -17.89 -12.98 -3.37
CA ARG A 137 -17.42 -14.35 -3.59
C ARG A 137 -15.95 -14.43 -3.17
N LEU A 138 -15.65 -15.13 -2.08
CA LEU A 138 -14.28 -15.39 -1.64
C LEU A 138 -14.23 -16.59 -0.70
N LYS A 139 -13.03 -17.11 -0.45
CA LYS A 139 -12.85 -18.15 0.58
C LYS A 139 -12.56 -17.49 1.92
N ILE A 140 -13.45 -17.68 2.88
CA ILE A 140 -13.25 -17.26 4.28
C ILE A 140 -12.75 -18.47 5.07
N LYS A 141 -11.61 -18.31 5.74
CA LYS A 141 -11.05 -19.31 6.66
C LYS A 141 -11.29 -18.86 8.09
N VAL A 142 -11.74 -19.77 8.95
CA VAL A 142 -11.99 -19.52 10.38
C VAL A 142 -11.19 -20.54 11.16
N ASP A 143 -10.28 -20.06 11.99
CA ASP A 143 -9.37 -20.86 12.82
C ASP A 143 -8.76 -19.95 13.90
N ASP A 144 -8.60 -20.45 15.13
CA ASP A 144 -8.01 -19.71 16.25
C ASP A 144 -6.54 -19.34 16.01
N GLU A 145 -5.87 -20.01 15.06
CA GLU A 145 -4.52 -19.65 14.61
C GLU A 145 -4.46 -18.35 13.79
N TYR A 146 -5.58 -17.93 13.18
CA TYR A 146 -5.62 -16.67 12.44
C TYR A 146 -5.74 -15.47 13.37
N VAL A 147 -5.16 -14.35 12.95
CA VAL A 147 -5.36 -13.05 13.63
C VAL A 147 -6.87 -12.79 13.69
N ARG A 148 -7.41 -12.63 14.91
CA ARG A 148 -8.84 -12.42 15.18
C ARG A 148 -9.74 -13.58 14.72
N GLY A 149 -9.18 -14.79 14.59
CA GLY A 149 -9.92 -16.02 14.29
C GLY A 149 -10.40 -16.17 12.84
N LYS A 150 -10.05 -15.24 11.94
CA LYS A 150 -10.61 -15.19 10.57
C LYS A 150 -9.59 -14.68 9.55
N PHE A 151 -9.64 -15.21 8.33
CA PHE A 151 -8.84 -14.76 7.19
C PHE A 151 -9.62 -14.77 5.87
N TYR A 152 -9.55 -13.67 5.12
CA TYR A 152 -10.09 -13.57 3.75
C TYR A 152 -9.01 -14.00 2.73
N SER A 153 -9.25 -15.12 2.07
CA SER A 153 -8.40 -15.60 0.98
C SER A 153 -8.93 -15.08 -0.36
N LEU A 154 -8.16 -14.19 -0.98
CA LEU A 154 -8.51 -13.54 -2.25
C LEU A 154 -8.10 -14.33 -3.49
N GLY A 155 -7.16 -15.27 -3.36
CA GLY A 155 -6.72 -16.07 -4.50
C GLY A 155 -7.79 -17.04 -4.99
N GLY A 156 -7.88 -17.19 -6.32
CA GLY A 156 -8.70 -18.20 -6.98
C GLY A 156 -10.06 -17.74 -7.47
N GLY A 157 -10.19 -16.50 -7.97
CA GLY A 157 -11.42 -15.99 -8.59
C GLY A 157 -12.33 -15.25 -7.60
N ALA A 158 -11.75 -14.55 -6.62
CA ALA A 158 -12.52 -13.75 -5.68
C ALA A 158 -13.17 -12.54 -6.37
N SER A 159 -14.32 -12.13 -5.87
CA SER A 159 -15.08 -11.00 -6.39
C SER A 159 -15.68 -10.26 -5.22
N LEU A 160 -15.18 -9.06 -4.95
CA LEU A 160 -15.41 -8.35 -3.70
C LEU A 160 -16.47 -7.27 -3.87
N ALA A 161 -17.33 -7.22 -2.87
CA ALA A 161 -18.32 -6.19 -2.65
C ALA A 161 -17.93 -5.37 -1.43
N PHE A 162 -18.04 -4.04 -1.52
CA PHE A 162 -17.75 -3.15 -0.40
C PHE A 162 -18.99 -2.36 0.02
N ARG A 163 -19.22 -2.31 1.34
CA ARG A 163 -20.28 -1.56 2.01
C ARG A 163 -19.96 -0.07 1.95
N ARG A 164 -20.56 0.65 1.00
CA ARG A 164 -20.32 2.10 0.82
C ARG A 164 -20.58 2.93 2.08
N GLN A 165 -21.56 2.54 2.89
CA GLN A 165 -21.87 3.18 4.15
C GLN A 165 -20.73 3.11 5.18
N VAL A 166 -19.88 2.07 5.12
CA VAL A 166 -18.69 1.94 5.98
C VAL A 166 -17.53 2.75 5.42
N LEU A 167 -17.40 2.82 4.10
CA LEU A 167 -16.34 3.57 3.43
C LEU A 167 -16.51 5.09 3.61
N GLY A 168 -17.75 5.59 3.53
CA GLY A 168 -18.00 7.03 3.58
C GLY A 168 -17.28 7.75 2.44
N GLU A 169 -16.45 8.72 2.79
CA GLU A 169 -15.58 9.48 1.86
C GLU A 169 -14.15 8.91 1.77
N SER A 170 -13.91 7.72 2.34
CA SER A 170 -12.59 7.07 2.28
C SER A 170 -12.37 6.46 0.90
N HIS A 171 -11.24 6.79 0.27
CA HIS A 171 -10.87 6.25 -1.02
C HIS A 171 -9.92 5.05 -0.90
N VAL A 172 -9.08 4.99 0.14
CA VAL A 172 -8.08 3.95 0.38
C VAL A 172 -8.24 3.33 1.76
N PHE A 173 -8.17 1.99 1.84
CA PHE A 173 -8.37 1.25 3.07
C PHE A 173 -7.78 -0.17 3.02
N ARG A 174 -7.54 -0.74 4.20
CA ARG A 174 -7.26 -2.17 4.43
C ARG A 174 -8.49 -2.88 4.99
N LEU A 175 -8.56 -4.20 4.78
CA LEU A 175 -9.57 -5.06 5.42
C LEU A 175 -9.04 -5.65 6.73
N PRO A 176 -9.91 -5.91 7.72
CA PRO A 176 -9.52 -6.45 9.03
C PRO A 176 -8.95 -7.88 9.02
N PHE A 177 -9.27 -8.66 7.98
CA PHE A 177 -8.91 -10.08 7.88
C PHE A 177 -8.09 -10.41 6.63
N ASN A 178 -7.49 -9.39 6.00
CA ASN A 178 -6.58 -9.57 4.88
C ASN A 178 -5.61 -8.38 4.78
N PRO A 179 -4.31 -8.60 4.51
CA PRO A 179 -3.32 -7.53 4.53
C PRO A 179 -3.36 -6.61 3.29
N SER A 180 -4.14 -6.93 2.27
CA SER A 180 -4.19 -6.17 1.02
C SER A 180 -4.82 -4.79 1.23
N VAL A 181 -4.36 -3.85 0.43
CA VAL A 181 -4.88 -2.49 0.37
C VAL A 181 -5.82 -2.40 -0.82
N PHE A 182 -6.91 -1.67 -0.65
CA PHE A 182 -7.88 -1.38 -1.69
C PHE A 182 -8.01 0.13 -1.89
N CYS A 183 -8.26 0.53 -3.12
CA CYS A 183 -8.64 1.89 -3.47
C CYS A 183 -9.89 1.90 -4.36
N ASP A 184 -10.60 3.03 -4.40
CA ASP A 184 -11.65 3.23 -5.39
C ASP A 184 -11.11 3.77 -6.73
N ARG A 185 -12.03 3.95 -7.69
CA ARG A 185 -11.73 4.49 -9.01
C ARG A 185 -11.27 5.95 -8.98
N GLU A 186 -11.75 6.76 -8.05
CA GLU A 186 -11.42 8.18 -7.98
C GLU A 186 -9.94 8.34 -7.59
N PHE A 187 -9.47 7.57 -6.61
CA PHE A 187 -8.06 7.54 -6.24
C PHE A 187 -7.16 7.02 -7.37
N LYS A 188 -7.55 5.92 -8.04
CA LYS A 188 -6.79 5.44 -9.21
C LYS A 188 -6.69 6.52 -10.29
N GLY A 189 -7.80 7.18 -10.61
CA GLY A 189 -7.86 8.26 -11.60
C GLY A 189 -6.95 9.42 -11.23
N ALA A 190 -6.94 9.83 -9.97
CA ALA A 190 -6.08 10.90 -9.49
C ALA A 190 -4.58 10.56 -9.62
N ILE A 191 -4.18 9.32 -9.33
CA ILE A 191 -2.80 8.85 -9.54
C ILE A 191 -2.40 8.97 -11.01
N HIS A 192 -3.27 8.53 -11.92
CA HIS A 192 -3.05 8.64 -13.35
C HIS A 192 -2.93 10.12 -13.79
N ASP A 193 -3.82 10.99 -13.32
CA ASP A 193 -3.84 12.42 -13.65
C ASP A 193 -2.63 13.17 -13.09
N ALA A 194 -2.01 12.65 -12.02
CA ALA A 194 -0.71 13.11 -11.50
C ALA A 194 0.49 12.67 -12.37
N GLY A 195 0.24 11.99 -13.49
CA GLY A 195 1.26 11.55 -14.45
C GLY A 195 2.00 10.27 -14.05
N ILE A 196 1.43 9.49 -13.14
CA ILE A 196 1.94 8.16 -12.77
C ILE A 196 1.30 7.13 -13.70
N PRO A 197 2.08 6.36 -14.47
CA PRO A 197 1.52 5.47 -15.49
C PRO A 197 0.80 4.26 -14.87
N ASP A 198 -0.26 3.80 -15.55
CA ASP A 198 -0.95 2.55 -15.22
C ASP A 198 -0.08 1.30 -15.47
N ASP A 199 1.03 1.45 -16.19
CA ASP A 199 2.01 0.39 -16.41
C ASP A 199 2.77 0.09 -15.11
N ALA A 200 2.56 -1.12 -14.58
CA ALA A 200 3.12 -1.54 -13.29
C ALA A 200 4.65 -1.64 -13.31
N GLU A 201 5.25 -2.03 -14.44
CA GLU A 201 6.70 -2.08 -14.57
C GLU A 201 7.32 -0.68 -14.44
N ALA A 202 6.66 0.36 -14.97
CA ALA A 202 7.09 1.75 -14.87
C ALA A 202 6.77 2.42 -13.52
N SER A 203 5.54 2.31 -13.01
CA SER A 203 5.12 3.00 -11.77
C SER A 203 5.46 2.24 -10.50
N GLY A 204 5.59 0.91 -10.59
CA GLY A 204 5.70 0.02 -9.44
C GLY A 204 4.36 -0.25 -8.76
N ILE A 205 3.25 0.10 -9.41
CA ILE A 205 1.89 -0.03 -8.87
C ILE A 205 1.08 -0.98 -9.75
N SER A 206 0.40 -1.95 -9.14
CA SER A 206 -0.64 -2.73 -9.79
C SER A 206 -2.02 -2.38 -9.23
N PHE A 207 -2.96 -2.12 -10.13
CA PHE A 207 -4.38 -1.96 -9.81
C PHE A 207 -5.16 -3.15 -10.38
N ILE A 208 -5.50 -4.11 -9.52
CA ILE A 208 -6.22 -5.32 -9.93
C ILE A 208 -7.70 -5.13 -9.57
N ASP A 209 -8.60 -5.31 -10.53
CA ASP A 209 -10.03 -5.07 -10.32
C ASP A 209 -10.56 -5.96 -9.18
N ALA A 210 -11.11 -5.35 -8.13
CA ALA A 210 -11.57 -6.09 -6.95
C ALA A 210 -12.78 -7.00 -7.25
N SER A 211 -13.44 -6.82 -8.39
CA SER A 211 -14.51 -7.71 -8.84
C SER A 211 -14.00 -8.98 -9.54
N ASP A 212 -12.69 -9.10 -9.80
CA ASP A 212 -12.05 -10.25 -10.46
C ASP A 212 -10.58 -10.45 -9.99
N LEU A 213 -10.40 -11.11 -8.83
CA LEU A 213 -9.12 -11.37 -8.14
C LEU A 213 -8.64 -12.83 -8.19
#